data_AF-A0A0G1PIY0-F1
#
_entry.id   AF-A0A0G1PIY0-F1
#
_cell.length_a   1.000
_cell.length_b   1.000
_cell.length_c   1.000
_cell.angle_alpha   90.00
_cell.angle_beta   90.00
_cell.angle_gamma   90.00
#
_symmetry.space_group_name_H-M   'P 1'
#
loop_
_entity.id
_entity.type
_entity.pdbx_description
1 polymer ?
#
loop_
_entity_poly.entity_id
_entity_poly.type
_entity_poly.pdbx_seq_one_letter_code
_entity_poly.pdbx_strand_id
1 'polypeptide(L)'
;MKGEGTMAVTREELARWFGEGKDKGATHMIIVCDTFDYEDFPVYVLPNEGVRKKAEEEKAKPMQKVMEVYSLSLPMESQLEERRAFHYD
;
A
#
# COMPACT_ATOMS: atom_id res chain seq x y z
N MET A 1 -18.96 17.28 16.09
CA MET A 1 -17.94 17.99 15.28
C MET A 1 -17.00 16.96 14.72
N LYS A 2 -16.98 16.74 13.40
CA LYS A 2 -15.92 15.95 12.75
C LYS A 2 -14.88 16.95 12.29
N GLY A 3 -13.67 16.87 12.82
CA GLY A 3 -12.55 17.67 12.34
C GLY A 3 -12.14 17.13 10.98
N GLU A 4 -12.26 17.96 9.96
CA GLU A 4 -11.66 17.74 8.64
C GLU A 4 -10.15 17.95 8.76
N GLY A 5 -9.41 16.84 8.69
CA GLY A 5 -7.97 16.79 8.60
C GLY A 5 -7.61 15.42 8.06
N THR A 6 -6.97 15.40 6.89
CA THR A 6 -6.50 14.20 6.20
C THR A 6 -5.76 13.28 7.19
N MET A 7 -6.35 12.14 7.51
CA MET A 7 -5.70 11.15 8.37
C MET A 7 -4.72 10.39 7.51
N ALA A 8 -3.42 10.65 7.68
CA ALA A 8 -2.39 9.75 7.16
C ALA A 8 -2.72 8.33 7.62
N VAL A 9 -2.52 7.34 6.73
CA VAL A 9 -2.82 5.94 7.06
C VAL A 9 -2.16 5.53 8.38
N THR A 10 -2.95 4.93 9.27
CA THR A 10 -2.46 4.50 10.59
C THR A 10 -1.73 3.17 10.51
N ARG A 11 -0.89 2.86 11.50
CA ARG A 11 -0.24 1.53 11.59
C ARG A 11 -1.27 0.41 11.68
N GLU A 12 -2.35 0.63 12.42
CA GLU A 12 -3.46 -0.31 12.57
C GLU A 12 -4.15 -0.58 11.24
N GLU A 13 -4.33 0.46 10.42
CA GLU A 13 -4.92 0.34 9.09
C GLU A 13 -4.00 -0.37 8.10
N LEU A 14 -2.70 -0.04 8.11
CA LEU A 14 -1.71 -0.78 7.33
C LEU A 14 -1.67 -2.26 7.73
N ALA A 15 -1.70 -2.56 9.03
CA ALA A 15 -1.73 -3.94 9.52
C ALA A 15 -2.99 -4.70 9.09
N ARG A 16 -4.15 -4.04 9.15
CA ARG A 16 -5.42 -4.59 8.65
C ARG A 16 -5.32 -4.92 7.16
N TRP A 17 -4.88 -3.98 6.33
CA TRP A 17 -4.73 -4.20 4.90
C TRP A 17 -3.68 -5.25 4.56
N PHE A 18 -2.61 -5.34 5.34
CA PHE A 18 -1.59 -6.38 5.18
C PHE A 18 -2.19 -7.78 5.42
N GLY A 19 -3.02 -7.93 6.46
CA GLY A 19 -3.79 -9.15 6.72
C GLY A 19 -4.76 -9.49 5.58
N GLU A 20 -5.55 -8.52 5.12
CA GLU A 20 -6.46 -8.69 3.99
C GLU A 20 -5.73 -9.11 2.70
N GLY A 21 -4.53 -8.59 2.46
CA GLY A 21 -3.69 -9.00 1.33
C GLY A 21 -3.25 -10.47 1.43
N LYS A 22 -2.86 -10.90 2.63
CA LYS A 22 -2.52 -12.32 2.88
C LYS A 22 -3.71 -13.24 2.67
N ASP A 23 -4.89 -12.85 3.16
CA ASP A 23 -6.12 -13.63 2.98
C ASP A 23 -6.52 -13.75 1.49
N LYS A 24 -6.18 -12.75 0.68
CA LYS A 24 -6.35 -12.76 -0.78
C LYS A 24 -5.30 -13.59 -1.53
N GLY A 25 -4.26 -14.08 -0.83
CA GLY A 25 -3.13 -14.77 -1.46
C GLY A 25 -2.24 -13.85 -2.30
N ALA A 26 -2.22 -12.55 -2.00
CA ALA A 26 -1.35 -11.58 -2.67
C ALA A 26 0.13 -11.78 -2.28
N THR A 27 1.04 -11.35 -3.14
CA THR A 27 2.48 -11.31 -2.88
C THR A 27 2.90 -9.97 -2.29
N HIS A 28 2.27 -8.88 -2.74
CA HIS A 28 2.57 -7.52 -2.32
C HIS A 28 1.32 -6.70 -2.07
N MET A 29 1.48 -5.68 -1.25
CA MET A 29 0.52 -4.61 -1.03
C MET A 29 1.20 -3.27 -1.36
N ILE A 30 0.66 -2.54 -2.32
CA ILE A 30 1.11 -1.21 -2.71
C ILE A 30 0.16 -0.20 -2.05
N ILE A 31 0.68 0.76 -1.30
CA ILE A 31 -0.10 1.89 -0.81
C ILE A 31 -0.07 2.99 -1.86
N VAL A 32 -1.25 3.41 -2.30
CA VAL A 32 -1.43 4.47 -3.28
C VAL A 32 -2.23 5.60 -2.63
N CYS A 33 -1.79 6.83 -2.83
CA CYS A 33 -2.50 8.04 -2.44
C CYS A 33 -3.27 8.58 -3.65
N ASP A 34 -4.59 8.77 -3.50
CA ASP A 34 -5.36 9.63 -4.39
C ASP A 34 -5.03 11.09 -4.04
N THR A 35 -4.47 11.83 -4.99
CA THR A 35 -4.02 13.21 -4.79
C THR A 35 -5.14 14.25 -4.94
N PHE A 36 -6.36 13.81 -5.27
CA PHE A 36 -7.54 14.67 -5.32
C PHE A 36 -8.15 14.88 -3.93
N ASP A 37 -8.37 13.79 -3.18
CA ASP A 37 -8.93 13.81 -1.82
C ASP A 37 -7.89 13.50 -0.72
N TYR A 38 -6.67 13.13 -1.11
CA TYR A 38 -5.56 12.77 -0.22
C TYR A 38 -5.80 11.50 0.61
N GLU A 39 -6.64 10.57 0.11
CA GLU A 39 -6.86 9.29 0.76
C GLU A 39 -5.86 8.21 0.27
N ASP A 40 -5.30 7.47 1.23
CA ASP A 40 -4.45 6.31 0.95
C ASP A 40 -5.31 5.04 0.82
N PHE A 41 -4.95 4.14 -0.11
CA PHE A 41 -5.63 2.85 -0.29
C PHE A 41 -4.66 1.74 -0.74
N PRO A 42 -4.97 0.47 -0.42
CA PRO A 42 -4.14 -0.66 -0.81
C PRO A 42 -4.48 -1.16 -2.22
N VAL A 43 -3.44 -1.46 -2.99
CA VAL A 43 -3.51 -2.21 -4.23
C VAL A 43 -2.76 -3.52 -4.03
N TYR A 44 -3.46 -4.64 -4.14
CA TYR A 44 -2.87 -5.97 -3.98
C TYR A 44 -2.33 -6.50 -5.30
N VAL A 45 -1.17 -7.16 -5.23
CA VAL A 45 -0.51 -7.82 -6.35
C VAL A 45 -0.62 -9.32 -6.16
N LEU A 46 -1.28 -10.03 -7.07
CA LEU A 46 -1.43 -11.48 -7.04
C LEU A 46 -0.17 -12.20 -7.56
N PRO A 47 0.01 -13.51 -7.29
CA PRO A 47 1.23 -14.24 -7.64
C PRO A 47 1.60 -14.27 -9.13
N ASN A 48 0.62 -14.06 -10.02
CA ASN A 48 0.81 -14.00 -11.47
C ASN A 48 0.98 -12.56 -12.01
N GLU A 49 0.98 -11.56 -11.13
CA GLU A 49 1.22 -10.15 -11.46
C GLU A 49 2.65 -9.75 -11.09
N GLY A 50 3.25 -8.82 -11.85
CA GLY A 50 4.57 -8.28 -11.53
C GLY A 50 4.45 -7.00 -10.69
N VAL A 51 4.94 -7.01 -9.45
CA VAL A 51 4.84 -5.86 -8.52
C VAL A 51 5.38 -4.56 -9.10
N ARG A 52 6.54 -4.61 -9.78
CA ARG A 52 7.12 -3.42 -10.44
C ARG A 52 6.21 -2.89 -11.53
N LYS A 53 5.66 -3.79 -12.35
CA LYS A 53 4.72 -3.42 -13.43
C LYS A 53 3.46 -2.78 -12.85
N LYS A 54 2.87 -3.39 -11.81
CA LYS A 54 1.69 -2.85 -11.14
C LYS A 54 1.94 -1.47 -10.53
N ALA A 55 3.08 -1.28 -9.87
CA ALA A 55 3.44 0.01 -9.31
C ALA A 55 3.62 1.10 -10.39
N GLU A 56 4.23 0.77 -11.53
CA GLU A 56 4.34 1.71 -12.65
C GLU A 56 2.96 2.03 -13.28
N GLU A 57 2.06 1.04 -13.38
CA GLU A 57 0.67 1.25 -13.83
C GLU A 57 -0.08 2.22 -12.89
N GLU A 58 0.05 2.05 -11.57
CA GLU A 58 -0.57 2.95 -10.59
C GLU A 58 0.05 4.35 -10.60
N LYS A 59 1.37 4.49 -10.82
CA LYS A 59 2.03 5.80 -10.99
C LYS A 59 1.63 6.52 -12.27
N ALA A 60 1.30 5.78 -13.33
CA ALA A 60 0.90 6.34 -14.61
C ALA A 60 -0.55 6.86 -14.60
N LYS A 61 -1.38 6.45 -13.63
CA LYS A 61 -2.75 6.96 -13.50
C LYS A 61 -2.73 8.43 -13.07
N PRO A 62 -3.60 9.26 -13.67
CA PRO A 62 -3.75 10.65 -13.24
C PRO A 62 -4.14 10.72 -11.77
N MET A 63 -3.65 11.75 -11.09
CA MET A 63 -4.03 12.07 -9.71
C MET A 63 -3.73 10.96 -8.69
N GLN A 64 -2.79 10.06 -8.95
CA GLN A 64 -2.37 9.05 -8.00
C GLN A 64 -0.87 9.12 -7.72
N LYS A 65 -0.45 8.64 -6.54
CA LYS A 65 0.95 8.48 -6.18
C LYS A 65 1.18 7.19 -5.41
N VAL A 66 2.12 6.36 -5.86
CA VAL A 66 2.61 5.23 -5.05
C VAL A 66 3.40 5.78 -3.87
N MET A 67 2.94 5.43 -2.67
CA MET A 67 3.53 5.86 -1.42
C MET A 67 4.49 4.81 -0.88
N GLU A 68 4.07 3.55 -0.82
CA GLU A 68 4.80 2.45 -0.18
C GLU A 68 4.51 1.11 -0.89
N VAL A 69 5.43 0.15 -0.77
CA VAL A 69 5.28 -1.22 -1.27
C VAL A 69 5.77 -2.19 -0.19
N TYR A 70 4.86 -3.04 0.26
CA TYR A 70 5.10 -4.07 1.26
C TYR A 70 5.15 -5.45 0.60
N SER A 71 6.16 -6.25 0.98
CA SER A 71 6.22 -7.68 0.66
C SER A 71 5.44 -8.45 1.72
N LEU A 72 4.39 -9.16 1.31
CA LEU A 72 3.56 -9.95 2.24
C LEU A 72 4.25 -11.23 2.70
N SER A 73 5.40 -11.57 2.10
CA SER A 73 6.25 -12.69 2.51
C SER A 73 7.19 -12.34 3.68
N LEU A 74 7.47 -11.05 3.88
CA LEU A 74 8.33 -10.56 4.96
C LEU A 74 7.54 -10.32 6.26
N PRO A 75 8.20 -10.26 7.43
CA PRO A 75 7.56 -9.83 8.66
C PRO A 75 6.95 -8.43 8.50
N MET A 76 5.72 -8.26 8.98
CA MET A 76 4.99 -7.00 8.85
C MET A 76 5.62 -5.89 9.71
N GLU A 77 5.90 -6.18 10.98
CA GLU A 77 6.39 -5.18 11.93
C GLU A 77 7.70 -4.53 11.48
N SER A 78 8.63 -5.30 10.91
CA SER A 78 9.91 -4.76 10.42
C SER A 78 9.70 -3.74 9.29
N GLN A 79 8.69 -3.93 8.45
CA GLN A 79 8.36 -3.02 7.36
C GLN A 79 7.62 -1.78 7.87
N LEU A 80 6.72 -1.95 8.86
CA LEU A 80 5.97 -0.84 9.49
C LEU A 80 6.86 0.08 10.36
N GLU A 81 8.07 -0.35 10.70
CA GLU A 81 9.08 0.47 11.37
C GLU A 81 9.87 1.36 10.38
N GLU A 82 9.78 1.09 9.08
CA GLU A 82 10.43 1.91 8.07
C GLU A 82 9.72 3.25 7.90
N ARG A 83 10.47 4.27 7.46
CA ARG A 83 9.85 5.56 7.11
C ARG A 83 8.85 5.41 5.96
N ARG A 84 9.21 4.59 4.97
CA ARG A 84 8.38 4.13 3.83
C ARG A 84 8.98 2.84 3.29
N ALA A 85 8.16 1.79 3.21
CA ALA A 85 8.57 0.51 2.65
C ALA A 85 8.59 0.56 1.11
N PHE A 86 9.60 -0.06 0.49
CA PHE A 86 9.70 -0.19 -0.97
C PHE A 86 10.26 -1.56 -1.38
N HIS A 87 9.65 -2.61 -0.84
CA HIS A 87 10.01 -4.01 -1.09
C HIS A 87 9.37 -4.50 -2.39
N TYR A 88 10.20 -4.75 -3.41
CA TYR A 88 9.79 -5.20 -4.75
C TYR A 88 10.42 -6.56 -5.12
N ASP A 89 10.87 -7.31 -4.10
CA ASP A 89 11.52 -8.61 -4.20
C ASP A 89 10.63 -9.72 -4.79
#